data_AF-A0A1Z9WTX2-F1
#
_entry.id   AF-A0A1Z9WTX2-F1
#
_cell.length_a   1.000
_cell.length_b   1.000
_cell.length_c   1.000
_cell.angle_alpha   90.00
_cell.angle_beta   90.00
_cell.angle_gamma   90.00
#
_symmetry.space_group_name_H-M   'P 1'
#
loop_
_entity.id
_entity.type
_entity.pdbx_description
1 polymer ?
#
loop_
_entity_poly.entity_id
_entity_poly.type
_entity_poly.pdbx_seq_one_letter_code
_entity_poly.pdbx_strand_id
1 'polypeptide(L)'
;AAFIGGTPEQQGVIPEKNPSPGFGGDSPDFMDRGRGGDKPEFKDLVTGKCGGRTSPDQITFYRNVGNQGLQFSSVGGLVYEKIIERNMGREIPTDWLLQDIRD
;
A
#
# COMPACT_ATOMS: atom_id res chain seq x y z
N ALA A 1 -16.68 -0.65 0.91
CA ALA A 1 -16.56 -0.72 2.37
C ALA A 1 -15.33 -1.55 2.70
N ALA A 2 -14.47 -1.09 3.62
CA ALA A 2 -13.35 -1.92 4.08
C ALA A 2 -13.90 -3.07 4.94
N PHE A 3 -13.31 -4.26 4.83
CA PHE A 3 -13.67 -5.39 5.68
C PHE A 3 -13.04 -5.21 7.06
N ILE A 4 -13.84 -5.26 8.12
CA ILE A 4 -13.37 -5.23 9.50
C ILE A 4 -13.32 -6.67 10.01
N GLY A 5 -12.11 -7.22 10.17
CA GLY A 5 -11.91 -8.53 10.79
C GLY A 5 -11.98 -8.49 12.33
N GLY A 6 -12.13 -9.66 12.95
CA GLY A 6 -12.15 -9.83 14.41
C GLY A 6 -13.48 -10.34 14.96
N THR A 7 -13.51 -10.68 16.26
CA THR A 7 -14.75 -11.01 16.99
C THR A 7 -15.58 -9.75 17.27
N PRO A 8 -16.88 -9.87 17.60
CA PRO A 8 -17.70 -8.72 17.97
C PRO A 8 -17.12 -7.88 19.11
N GLU A 9 -16.49 -8.51 20.10
CA GLU A 9 -15.83 -7.83 21.21
C GLU A 9 -14.61 -7.02 20.74
N GLN A 10 -13.83 -7.57 19.81
CA GLN A 10 -12.69 -6.88 19.19
C GLN A 10 -13.15 -5.74 18.28
N GLN A 11 -14.30 -5.87 17.62
CA GLN A 11 -14.87 -4.81 16.81
C GLN A 11 -15.42 -3.67 17.68
N GLY A 12 -15.91 -3.97 18.89
CA GLY A 12 -16.45 -2.98 19.82
C GLY A 12 -15.43 -2.00 20.39
N VAL A 13 -14.13 -2.27 20.29
CA VAL A 13 -13.06 -1.35 20.72
C VAL A 13 -12.55 -0.44 19.59
N ILE A 14 -13.08 -0.60 18.36
CA ILE A 14 -12.70 0.24 17.22
C ILE A 14 -13.29 1.65 17.43
N PRO A 15 -12.47 2.71 17.33
CA PRO A 15 -12.96 4.09 17.45
C PRO A 15 -14.03 4.41 16.41
N GLU A 16 -14.90 5.39 16.72
CA GLU A 16 -15.88 5.88 15.76
C GLU A 16 -15.21 6.39 14.48
N LYS A 17 -15.90 6.22 13.35
CA LYS A 17 -15.41 6.69 12.06
C LYS A 17 -15.25 8.20 12.09
N ASN A 18 -14.13 8.70 11.58
CA ASN A 18 -13.93 10.14 11.45
C ASN A 18 -14.97 10.75 10.50
N PRO A 19 -15.73 11.76 10.96
CA PRO A 19 -16.78 12.41 10.17
C PRO A 19 -16.23 13.31 9.05
N SER A 20 -14.94 13.63 9.05
CA SER A 20 -14.28 14.47 8.04
C SER A 20 -12.97 13.84 7.58
N PRO A 21 -13.03 12.71 6.85
CA PRO A 21 -11.84 12.09 6.31
C PRO A 21 -11.25 13.03 5.24
N GLY A 22 -10.06 13.56 5.52
CA GLY A 22 -9.30 14.28 4.51
C GLY A 22 -8.82 13.32 3.41
N PHE A 23 -8.19 13.86 2.36
CA PHE A 23 -7.55 13.09 1.29
C PHE A 23 -6.41 12.15 1.75
N GLY A 24 -6.12 12.08 3.06
CA GLY A 24 -5.03 11.32 3.66
C GLY A 24 -5.42 10.35 4.79
N GLY A 25 -6.72 10.18 5.08
CA GLY A 25 -7.22 9.18 6.04
C GLY A 25 -8.08 9.72 7.19
N ASP A 26 -8.41 8.82 8.12
CA ASP A 26 -9.41 8.99 9.17
C ASP A 26 -8.90 9.62 10.47
N SER A 27 -7.67 10.15 10.60
CA SER A 27 -7.31 10.85 11.85
C SER A 27 -7.13 12.36 11.64
N PRO A 28 -7.79 13.19 12.49
CA PRO A 28 -7.70 14.65 12.41
C PRO A 28 -6.33 15.21 12.82
N ASP A 29 -5.48 14.41 13.46
CA ASP A 29 -4.13 14.80 13.88
C ASP A 29 -3.10 14.64 12.74
N PHE A 30 -3.39 13.83 11.73
CA PHE A 30 -2.52 13.64 10.57
C PHE A 30 -2.81 14.67 9.48
N MET A 31 -2.36 15.89 9.73
CA MET A 31 -2.50 17.01 8.78
C MET A 31 -1.54 16.92 7.59
N ASP A 32 -0.59 15.96 7.59
CA ASP A 32 0.45 15.87 6.56
C ASP A 32 0.09 14.88 5.43
N ARG A 33 -0.43 15.45 4.34
CA ARG A 33 -0.75 14.68 3.13
C ARG A 33 0.48 13.88 2.67
N GLY A 34 0.36 12.56 2.66
CA GLY A 34 1.34 11.66 2.07
C GLY A 34 2.65 11.45 2.84
N ARG A 35 2.85 12.05 4.03
CA ARG A 35 4.08 11.86 4.83
C ARG A 35 3.89 10.94 6.05
N GLY A 36 2.85 11.13 6.88
CA GLY A 36 2.64 10.26 8.05
C GLY A 36 3.07 10.74 9.39
N GLY A 37 3.18 12.06 9.52
CA GLY A 37 3.67 12.73 10.69
C GLY A 37 5.11 12.30 10.98
N ASP A 38 5.34 12.07 12.27
CA ASP A 38 6.60 11.62 12.85
C ASP A 38 6.68 10.09 13.00
N LYS A 39 5.68 9.35 12.50
CA LYS A 39 5.60 7.89 12.65
C LYS A 39 6.55 7.17 11.68
N PRO A 40 7.09 6.00 12.06
CA PRO A 40 7.97 5.22 11.20
C PRO A 40 7.27 4.79 9.90
N GLU A 41 8.01 4.76 8.79
CA GLU A 41 7.54 4.20 7.53
C GLU A 41 7.76 2.68 7.49
N PHE A 42 7.10 1.98 6.56
CA PHE A 42 7.30 0.53 6.40
C PHE A 42 8.77 0.15 6.17
N LYS A 43 9.52 0.97 5.43
CA LYS A 43 10.94 0.74 5.17
C LYS A 43 11.76 0.77 6.46
N ASP A 44 11.36 1.56 7.46
CA ASP A 44 12.07 1.66 8.74
C ASP A 44 11.86 0.38 9.55
N LEU A 45 10.67 -0.22 9.47
CA LEU A 45 10.39 -1.53 10.06
C LEU A 45 11.22 -2.63 9.37
N VAL A 46 11.24 -2.67 8.04
CA VAL A 46 11.97 -3.68 7.26
C VAL A 46 13.49 -3.57 7.45
N THR A 47 14.01 -2.35 7.63
CA THR A 47 15.44 -2.09 7.84
C THR A 47 15.87 -2.11 9.30
N GLY A 48 14.96 -2.40 10.24
CA GLY A 48 15.25 -2.47 11.68
C GLY A 48 15.52 -1.11 12.34
N LYS A 49 15.19 0.00 11.68
CA LYS A 49 15.31 1.35 12.23
C LYS A 49 14.21 1.68 13.24
N CYS A 50 13.10 0.94 13.22
CA CYS A 50 12.09 1.01 14.26
C CYS A 50 11.75 -0.38 14.80
N GLY A 51 11.26 -0.42 16.05
CA GLY A 51 10.77 -1.65 16.66
C GLY A 51 9.52 -2.19 15.96
N GLY A 52 9.44 -3.52 15.86
CA GLY A 52 8.23 -4.21 15.44
C GLY A 52 7.27 -4.45 16.60
N ARG A 53 6.40 -5.45 16.43
CA ARG A 53 5.49 -5.92 17.48
C ARG A 53 6.27 -6.58 18.62
N THR A 54 5.94 -6.24 19.87
CA THR A 54 6.65 -6.67 21.08
C THR A 54 5.88 -7.65 21.96
N SER A 55 4.55 -7.76 21.82
CA SER A 55 3.75 -8.72 22.61
C SER A 55 2.52 -9.25 21.84
N PRO A 56 1.98 -10.42 22.25
CA PRO A 56 0.72 -10.98 21.74
C PRO A 56 -0.51 -10.08 21.86
N ASP A 57 -0.53 -9.20 22.87
CA ASP A 57 -1.68 -8.35 23.16
C ASP A 57 -1.55 -6.95 22.53
N GLN A 58 -0.41 -6.64 21.90
CA GLN A 58 -0.19 -5.35 21.27
C GLN A 58 -1.04 -5.19 20.01
N ILE A 59 -1.84 -4.13 19.98
CA ILE A 59 -2.57 -3.67 18.80
C ILE A 59 -1.62 -2.85 17.91
N THR A 60 -1.47 -3.25 16.65
CA THR A 60 -0.63 -2.56 15.66
C THR A 60 -1.46 -1.99 14.53
N PHE A 61 -1.12 -0.79 14.08
CA PHE A 61 -1.72 -0.17 12.90
C PHE A 61 -0.68 -0.04 11.79
N TYR A 62 -0.95 -0.66 10.64
CA TYR A 62 -0.14 -0.49 9.44
C TYR A 62 -0.71 0.63 8.58
N ARG A 63 0.08 1.70 8.43
CA ARG A 63 -0.22 2.81 7.53
C ARG A 63 0.51 2.61 6.21
N ASN A 64 -0.24 2.46 5.12
CA ASN A 64 0.29 2.10 3.80
C ASN A 64 0.81 3.29 2.95
N VAL A 65 1.02 4.45 3.55
CA VAL A 65 1.49 5.65 2.85
C VAL A 65 2.96 5.50 2.45
N GLY A 66 3.33 6.04 1.29
CA GLY A 66 4.65 5.85 0.69
C GLY A 66 4.82 4.51 -0.06
N ASN A 67 3.98 3.52 0.22
CA ASN A 67 4.01 2.20 -0.42
C ASN A 67 2.98 2.03 -1.55
N GLN A 68 2.26 3.09 -1.90
CA GLN A 68 1.28 3.09 -2.98
C GLN A 68 1.99 2.78 -4.30
N GLY A 69 1.50 1.81 -5.07
CA GLY A 69 2.14 1.42 -6.32
C GLY A 69 3.34 0.49 -6.15
N LEU A 70 4.17 0.67 -5.11
CA LEU A 70 5.41 -0.10 -4.91
C LEU A 70 5.15 -1.61 -4.83
N GLN A 71 4.07 -2.02 -4.17
CA GLN A 71 3.67 -3.43 -4.07
C GLN A 71 3.38 -4.08 -5.44
N PHE A 72 2.94 -3.29 -6.43
CA PHE A 72 2.70 -3.78 -7.79
C PHE A 72 3.99 -3.78 -8.59
N SER A 73 4.79 -2.71 -8.48
CA SER A 73 6.09 -2.60 -9.15
C SER A 73 7.08 -3.67 -8.68
N SER A 74 7.06 -4.07 -7.41
CA SER A 74 7.97 -5.09 -6.86
C SER A 74 7.74 -6.48 -7.45
N VAL A 75 6.50 -6.81 -7.84
CA VAL A 75 6.17 -8.10 -8.48
C VAL A 75 6.13 -8.04 -10.00
N GLY A 76 5.98 -6.85 -10.59
CA GLY A 76 5.82 -6.68 -12.04
C GLY A 76 6.97 -7.27 -12.86
N GLY A 77 8.21 -7.02 -12.47
CA GLY A 77 9.40 -7.58 -13.15
C GLY A 77 9.44 -9.10 -13.08
N LEU A 78 9.22 -9.68 -11.90
CA LEU A 78 9.18 -11.13 -11.71
C LEU A 78 8.06 -11.78 -12.52
N VAL A 79 6.87 -11.17 -12.55
CA VAL A 79 5.74 -11.65 -13.36
C VAL A 79 6.12 -11.65 -14.84
N TYR A 80 6.74 -10.57 -15.33
CA TYR A 80 7.21 -10.49 -16.71
C TYR A 80 8.23 -11.60 -17.04
N GLU A 81 9.26 -11.79 -16.22
CA GLU A 81 10.25 -12.85 -16.40
C GLU A 81 9.59 -14.24 -16.48
N LYS A 82 8.65 -14.54 -15.56
CA LYS A 82 7.94 -15.83 -15.55
C LYS A 82 7.04 -16.03 -16.75
N ILE A 83 6.47 -14.96 -17.30
CA ILE A 83 5.67 -15.01 -18.53
C ILE A 83 6.55 -15.37 -19.73
N ILE A 84 7.76 -14.79 -19.82
CA ILE A 84 8.73 -15.09 -20.88
C ILE A 84 9.23 -16.53 -20.75
N GLU A 85 9.69 -16.95 -19.57
CA GLU A 85 10.18 -18.31 -19.30
C GLU A 85 9.17 -19.41 -19.68
N ARG A 86 7.87 -19.13 -19.48
CA ARG A 86 6.79 -20.11 -19.70
C ARG A 86 6.07 -19.94 -21.03
N ASN A 87 6.48 -18.98 -21.85
CA ASN A 87 5.80 -18.63 -23.10
C ASN A 87 4.28 -18.40 -22.94
N MET A 88 3.89 -17.67 -21.88
CA MET A 88 2.49 -17.41 -21.51
C MET A 88 1.97 -16.03 -21.95
N GLY A 89 2.83 -15.22 -22.57
CA GLY A 89 2.53 -13.83 -22.91
C GLY A 89 1.84 -13.67 -24.26
N ARG A 90 1.36 -12.45 -24.52
CA ARG A 90 0.95 -12.01 -25.85
C ARG A 90 1.69 -10.73 -26.16
N GLU A 91 2.27 -10.66 -27.35
CA GLU A 91 2.87 -9.44 -27.85
C GLU A 91 1.76 -8.50 -28.31
N ILE A 92 1.82 -7.25 -27.86
CA ILE A 92 1.01 -6.16 -28.42
C ILE A 92 1.91 -5.48 -29.44
N PRO A 93 1.54 -5.48 -30.73
CA PRO A 93 2.35 -4.85 -31.76
C PRO A 93 2.60 -3.38 -31.41
N THR A 94 3.86 -2.97 -31.41
CA THR A 94 4.26 -1.63 -30.93
C THR A 94 3.72 -0.53 -31.84
N ASP A 95 3.62 -0.81 -33.14
CA ASP A 95 3.02 0.07 -34.16
C ASP A 95 1.53 0.37 -33.92
N TRP A 96 0.79 -0.46 -33.16
CA TRP A 96 -0.58 -0.12 -32.75
C TRP A 96 -0.64 1.04 -31.75
N LEU A 97 0.46 1.28 -31.02
CA LEU A 97 0.54 2.24 -29.91
C LEU A 97 1.35 3.48 -30.27
N LEU A 98 2.10 3.45 -31.37
CA LEU A 98 2.93 4.56 -31.83
C LEU A 98 2.24 5.31 -32.97
N GLN A 99 2.50 6.61 -33.02
CA GLN A 99 2.13 7.48 -34.12
C GLN A 99 3.37 8.31 -34.51
N ASP A 100 3.60 8.46 -35.81
CA ASP A 100 4.59 9.41 -36.30
C ASP A 100 4.13 10.85 -35.99
N ILE A 101 5.07 11.66 -35.47
CA ILE A 101 4.80 13.03 -34.98
C ILE A 101 5.26 14.13 -35.95
N ARG A 102 5.67 13.79 -37.19
CA ARG A 102 6.19 14.77 -38.14
C ARG A 102 5.89 14.43 -39.59
N ASP A 103 5.35 15.44 -40.27
CA ASP A 103 5.78 15.86 -41.62
C ASP A 103 6.82 16.97 -41.46
#